data_AF-A0A9P9G0L8-F1
#
_entry.id   AF-A0A9P9G0L8-F1
#
_cell.length_a   1.000
_cell.length_b   1.000
_cell.length_c   1.000
_cell.angle_alpha   90.00
_cell.angle_beta   90.00
_cell.angle_gamma   90.00
#
_symmetry.space_group_name_H-M   'P 1'
#
loop_
_entity.id
_entity.type
_entity.pdbx_description
1 polymer ?
#
loop_
_entity_poly.entity_id
_entity_poly.type
_entity_poly.pdbx_seq_one_letter_code
_entity_poly.pdbx_strand_id
1 'polypeptide(L)'
;MAVVQTSEFQYYAGLDPFDRRLLYEPIVLEYAMIQSCNLTREEPESHATVDFDNLQSDSEAFRVLVNKLAQVCDNDRGGNSVTAMTILEGTNGPQFVFAANRKDEEETRATTRFVTNLLQLAGQNPQNLSSDAVEKRVLWMILAFNMPRITEYKDKLDKALGLCLEDHEWRQSEDEALKSELQKLREKCSFSVNNIREQEEIKCKSPPFSLRDCKRLINLIHNAQLAMTGIKKAVRTKARGSEFLRSGPWCELKHYLGRWHSYRQAASFIVCAATAWPLLFQDFTITSLPSSTRISKPIVQSDLTAIAIVQHMEAFEKRISAGWVSIRLSKFNS
;
A
#
# COMPACT_ATOMS: atom_id res chain seq x y z
N MET A 1 22.87 37.42 10.80
CA MET A 1 22.51 36.19 10.05
C MET A 1 22.79 35.01 10.95
N ALA A 2 21.80 34.58 11.73
CA ALA A 2 21.91 33.43 12.60
C ALA A 2 21.31 32.23 11.86
N VAL A 3 22.16 31.27 11.52
CA VAL A 3 21.75 29.96 11.01
C VAL A 3 21.16 29.22 12.20
N VAL A 4 19.82 29.14 12.24
CA VAL A 4 19.13 28.25 13.17
C VAL A 4 19.37 26.83 12.67
N GLN A 5 20.32 26.14 13.29
CA GLN A 5 20.46 24.69 13.22
C GLN A 5 19.13 24.09 13.64
N THR A 6 18.40 23.55 12.67
CA THR A 6 17.28 22.66 12.92
C THR A 6 17.82 21.45 13.67
N SER A 7 17.42 21.32 14.93
CA SER A 7 17.78 20.23 15.83
C SER A 7 17.67 18.88 15.12
N GLU A 8 18.77 18.13 15.11
CA GLU A 8 18.77 16.71 14.78
C GLU A 8 17.72 16.02 15.65
N PHE A 9 16.66 15.53 15.03
CA PHE A 9 15.69 14.66 15.68
C PHE A 9 16.38 13.32 15.99
N GLN A 10 16.95 13.20 17.20
CA GLN A 10 17.43 11.94 17.78
C GLN A 10 16.24 11.02 18.12
N TYR A 11 15.56 10.47 17.11
CA TYR A 11 14.69 9.32 17.35
C TYR A 11 15.58 8.09 17.61
N TYR A 12 15.22 7.26 18.60
CA TYR A 12 15.87 6.02 19.08
C TYR A 12 16.86 6.09 20.26
N ALA A 13 17.05 7.24 20.92
CA ALA A 13 17.79 7.30 22.19
C ALA A 13 16.91 7.09 23.45
N GLY A 14 15.57 7.08 23.32
CA GLY A 14 14.67 7.19 24.47
C GLY A 14 14.13 5.90 25.10
N LEU A 15 14.25 4.74 24.44
CA LEU A 15 13.81 3.46 25.02
C LEU A 15 14.99 2.75 25.68
N ASP A 16 14.81 2.32 26.92
CA ASP A 16 15.80 1.50 27.61
C ASP A 16 15.92 0.10 26.97
N PRO A 17 17.01 -0.64 27.24
CA PRO A 17 17.21 -1.97 26.65
C PRO A 17 16.10 -2.98 26.96
N PHE A 18 15.41 -2.82 28.09
CA PHE A 18 14.34 -3.70 28.53
C PHE A 18 13.06 -3.47 27.71
N ASP A 19 12.67 -2.21 27.50
CA ASP A 19 11.52 -1.84 26.68
C ASP A 19 11.72 -2.25 25.20
N ARG A 20 12.94 -2.09 24.69
CA ARG A 20 13.29 -2.55 23.34
C ARG A 20 13.13 -4.06 23.20
N ARG A 21 13.53 -4.83 24.22
CA ARG A 21 13.36 -6.28 24.24
C ARG A 21 11.88 -6.64 24.23
N LEU A 22 11.08 -6.05 25.09
CA LEU A 22 9.64 -6.32 25.17
C LEU A 22 8.87 -5.99 23.89
N LEU A 23 9.26 -4.94 23.16
CA LEU A 23 8.64 -4.63 21.85
C LEU A 23 9.13 -5.54 20.72
N TYR A 24 10.34 -6.11 20.85
CA TYR A 24 10.93 -6.96 19.83
C TYR A 24 10.50 -8.43 19.94
N GLU A 25 10.25 -8.92 21.15
CA GLU A 25 9.81 -10.30 21.40
C GLU A 25 8.50 -10.69 20.66
N PRO A 26 7.43 -9.86 20.64
CA PRO A 26 6.22 -10.15 19.85
C PRO A 26 6.50 -10.28 18.35
N ILE A 27 7.41 -9.47 17.81
CA ILE A 27 7.81 -9.52 16.39
C ILE A 27 8.51 -10.85 16.08
N VAL A 28 9.35 -11.33 17.00
CA VAL A 28 10.00 -12.64 16.87
C VAL A 28 8.98 -13.77 16.93
N LEU A 29 8.00 -13.68 17.83
CA LEU A 29 6.92 -14.67 17.95
C LEU A 29 6.08 -14.72 16.66
N GLU A 30 5.66 -13.57 16.14
CA GLU A 30 4.92 -13.47 14.87
C GLU A 30 5.74 -14.08 13.72
N TYR A 31 7.01 -13.70 13.60
CA TYR A 31 7.89 -14.26 12.56
C TYR A 31 8.02 -15.78 12.69
N ALA A 32 8.25 -16.28 13.92
CA ALA A 32 8.35 -17.71 14.18
C ALA A 32 7.05 -18.46 13.82
N MET A 33 5.88 -17.91 14.14
CA MET A 33 4.58 -18.46 13.77
C MET A 33 4.37 -18.51 12.26
N ILE A 34 4.74 -17.44 11.55
CA ILE A 34 4.67 -17.39 10.08
C ILE A 34 5.52 -18.51 9.47
N GLN A 35 6.75 -18.69 9.97
CA GLN A 35 7.66 -19.74 9.49
C GLN A 35 7.18 -21.14 9.87
N SER A 36 6.72 -21.36 11.11
CA SER A 36 6.37 -22.68 11.62
C SER A 36 5.07 -23.22 11.05
N CYS A 37 4.08 -22.35 10.84
CA CYS A 37 2.76 -22.78 10.42
C CYS A 37 2.63 -22.89 8.89
N ASN A 38 3.68 -22.53 8.10
CA ASN A 38 3.57 -22.33 6.65
C ASN A 38 2.27 -21.61 6.30
N LEU A 39 1.87 -20.66 7.15
CA LEU A 39 0.71 -19.81 6.91
C LEU A 39 1.14 -18.91 5.77
N THR A 40 0.99 -19.44 4.54
CA THR A 40 0.89 -18.64 3.34
C THR A 40 -0.12 -17.59 3.72
N ARG A 41 0.36 -16.36 3.93
CA ARG A 41 -0.42 -15.25 4.46
C ARG A 41 -1.73 -15.29 3.70
N GLU A 42 -2.81 -15.76 4.33
CA GLU A 42 -4.15 -15.47 3.84
C GLU A 42 -4.21 -13.97 4.06
N GLU A 43 -3.73 -13.23 3.05
CA GLU A 43 -3.85 -11.79 3.05
C GLU A 43 -5.34 -11.57 3.30
N PRO A 44 -5.71 -10.79 4.35
CA PRO A 44 -7.09 -10.41 4.54
C PRO A 44 -7.65 -9.99 3.20
N GLU A 45 -8.94 -10.21 2.93
CA GLU A 45 -9.61 -9.78 1.70
C GLU A 45 -9.62 -8.23 1.58
N SER A 46 -8.45 -7.56 1.63
CA SER A 46 -8.25 -6.11 1.67
C SER A 46 -8.29 -5.49 0.28
N HIS A 47 -8.55 -6.32 -0.74
CA HIS A 47 -8.83 -5.88 -2.10
C HIS A 47 -10.32 -5.91 -2.42
N ALA A 48 -11.19 -6.01 -1.39
CA ALA A 48 -12.59 -5.65 -1.57
C ALA A 48 -12.66 -4.26 -2.22
N THR A 49 -13.52 -4.12 -3.22
CA THR A 49 -13.72 -2.85 -3.90
C THR A 49 -14.32 -1.85 -2.94
N VAL A 50 -13.48 -1.09 -2.24
CA VAL A 50 -13.94 0.01 -1.38
C VAL A 50 -14.24 1.19 -2.28
N ASP A 51 -15.52 1.46 -2.44
CA ASP A 51 -16.04 2.69 -3.04
C ASP A 51 -16.21 3.74 -1.95
N PHE A 52 -15.91 5.01 -2.24
CA PHE A 52 -16.01 6.10 -1.27
C PHE A 52 -17.44 6.22 -0.73
N ASP A 53 -18.43 6.07 -1.61
CA ASP A 53 -19.86 6.22 -1.27
C ASP A 53 -20.45 5.02 -0.50
N ASN A 54 -19.73 3.88 -0.46
CA ASN A 54 -20.17 2.68 0.24
C ASN A 54 -19.58 2.55 1.65
N LEU A 55 -18.83 3.56 2.11
CA LEU A 55 -18.24 3.57 3.44
C LEU A 55 -19.23 3.99 4.51
N GLN A 56 -19.19 3.32 5.66
CA GLN A 56 -20.19 3.52 6.70
C GLN A 56 -19.94 4.77 7.55
N SER A 57 -18.73 5.34 7.51
CA SER A 57 -18.36 6.52 8.29
C SER A 57 -17.20 7.32 7.71
N ASP A 58 -17.13 8.61 8.06
CA ASP A 58 -16.01 9.49 7.71
C ASP A 58 -14.67 9.00 8.27
N SER A 59 -14.67 8.37 9.45
CA SER A 59 -13.47 7.78 10.05
C SER A 59 -12.93 6.63 9.20
N GLU A 60 -13.81 5.79 8.67
CA GLU A 60 -13.43 4.71 7.77
C GLU A 60 -12.88 5.26 6.45
N ALA A 61 -13.53 6.27 5.89
CA ALA A 61 -13.07 6.95 4.67
C ALA A 61 -11.71 7.62 4.85
N PHE A 62 -11.49 8.27 5.99
CA PHE A 62 -10.20 8.87 6.32
C PHE A 62 -9.10 7.80 6.43
N ARG A 63 -9.38 6.67 7.10
CA ARG A 63 -8.44 5.54 7.18
C ARG A 63 -8.10 4.98 5.80
N VAL A 64 -9.10 4.85 4.92
CA VAL A 64 -8.88 4.40 3.54
C VAL A 64 -8.04 5.40 2.75
N LEU A 65 -8.29 6.71 2.88
CA LEU A 65 -7.48 7.75 2.27
C LEU A 65 -6.01 7.61 2.67
N VAL A 66 -5.73 7.55 3.97
CA VAL A 66 -4.35 7.42 4.50
C VAL A 66 -3.68 6.15 3.98
N ASN A 67 -4.40 5.03 3.97
CA ASN A 67 -3.91 3.76 3.43
C ASN A 67 -3.63 3.84 1.93
N LYS A 68 -4.49 4.49 1.14
CA LYS A 68 -4.28 4.68 -0.30
C LYS A 68 -3.09 5.58 -0.59
N LEU A 69 -2.90 6.65 0.19
CA LEU A 69 -1.74 7.52 0.05
C LEU A 69 -0.43 6.78 0.38
N ALA A 70 -0.40 6.01 1.48
CA ALA A 70 0.74 5.15 1.79
C ALA A 70 1.02 4.14 0.66
N GLN A 71 -0.03 3.50 0.17
CA GLN A 71 0.04 2.52 -0.92
C GLN A 71 0.68 3.10 -2.19
N VAL A 72 0.27 4.30 -2.63
CA VAL A 72 0.79 4.88 -3.88
C VAL A 72 2.21 5.45 -3.73
N CYS A 73 2.70 5.59 -2.49
CA CYS A 73 4.08 5.97 -2.19
C CYS A 73 5.03 4.76 -2.08
N ASP A 74 4.49 3.55 -2.02
CA ASP A 74 5.21 2.28 -2.00
C ASP A 74 5.57 1.87 -3.44
N ASN A 75 6.60 2.53 -3.99
CA ASN A 75 7.01 2.44 -5.40
C ASN A 75 8.01 1.33 -5.73
N ASP A 76 8.47 0.59 -4.73
CA ASP A 76 9.44 -0.50 -4.87
C ASP A 76 8.92 -1.78 -4.20
N ARG A 77 9.35 -2.94 -4.70
CA ARG A 77 9.03 -4.21 -4.05
C ARG A 77 10.07 -4.55 -2.99
N GLY A 78 9.64 -5.28 -1.97
CA GLY A 78 10.54 -5.82 -0.95
C GLY A 78 10.58 -4.98 0.32
N GLY A 79 9.74 -3.95 0.40
CA GLY A 79 9.49 -3.21 1.64
C GLY A 79 10.59 -2.22 2.00
N ASN A 80 11.38 -1.73 1.04
CA ASN A 80 12.33 -0.64 1.24
C ASN A 80 11.66 0.75 1.18
N SER A 81 10.52 0.83 0.51
CA SER A 81 9.78 2.06 0.21
C SER A 81 9.00 2.64 1.41
N VAL A 82 8.06 3.56 1.14
CA VAL A 82 7.17 4.12 2.17
C VAL A 82 6.35 3.02 2.81
N THR A 83 6.43 2.93 4.14
CA THR A 83 5.79 1.89 4.94
C THR A 83 4.64 2.39 5.77
N ALA A 84 4.59 3.70 6.05
CA ALA A 84 3.47 4.31 6.76
C ALA A 84 3.27 5.75 6.32
N MET A 85 2.02 6.19 6.39
CA MET A 85 1.64 7.59 6.29
C MET A 85 0.61 7.90 7.39
N THR A 86 0.63 9.13 7.89
CA THR A 86 -0.40 9.70 8.74
C THR A 86 -0.65 11.16 8.36
N ILE A 87 -1.79 11.69 8.77
CA ILE A 87 -2.16 13.10 8.59
C ILE A 87 -2.43 13.65 9.98
N LEU A 88 -1.69 14.69 10.35
CA LEU A 88 -1.79 15.37 11.65
C LEU A 88 -2.41 16.76 11.45
N GLU A 89 -3.03 17.26 12.52
CA GLU A 89 -3.41 18.66 12.61
C GLU A 89 -2.14 19.49 12.89
N GLY A 90 -1.65 20.20 11.87
CA GLY A 90 -0.51 21.10 12.00
C GLY A 90 -0.94 22.52 12.34
N THR A 91 0.02 23.35 12.76
CA THR A 91 -0.26 24.73 13.20
C THR A 91 -0.81 25.64 12.10
N ASN A 92 -0.48 25.35 10.84
CA ASN A 92 -0.85 26.16 9.68
C ASN A 92 -1.73 25.38 8.67
N GLY A 93 -2.29 24.24 9.09
CA GLY A 93 -3.02 23.34 8.20
C GLY A 93 -2.58 21.88 8.36
N PRO A 94 -3.10 20.99 7.52
CA PRO A 94 -2.81 19.56 7.59
C PRO A 94 -1.32 19.26 7.39
N GLN A 95 -0.79 18.34 8.19
CA GLN A 95 0.58 17.85 8.04
C GLN A 95 0.58 16.38 7.63
N PHE A 96 1.00 16.10 6.40
CA PHE A 96 1.18 14.75 5.88
C PHE A 96 2.57 14.26 6.30
N VAL A 97 2.61 13.21 7.12
CA VAL A 97 3.86 12.62 7.60
C VAL A 97 4.00 11.22 7.04
N PHE A 98 5.11 10.92 6.38
CA PHE A 98 5.40 9.58 5.92
C PHE A 98 6.75 9.07 6.42
N ALA A 99 6.86 7.76 6.57
CA ALA A 99 8.07 7.06 6.93
C ALA A 99 8.35 5.95 5.92
N ALA A 100 9.64 5.73 5.63
CA ALA A 100 10.11 4.67 4.75
C ALA A 100 11.14 3.80 5.47
N ASN A 101 11.19 2.52 5.12
CA ASN A 101 12.10 1.58 5.77
C ASN A 101 13.56 1.85 5.36
N ARG A 102 13.80 2.04 4.06
CA ARG A 102 15.12 2.26 3.48
C ARG A 102 14.98 3.14 2.24
N LYS A 103 14.91 4.45 2.45
CA LYS A 103 15.06 5.43 1.38
C LYS A 103 16.27 6.31 1.64
N ASP A 104 17.04 6.57 0.59
CA ASP A 104 18.06 7.62 0.65
C ASP A 104 17.43 9.02 0.58
N GLU A 105 18.26 10.06 0.68
CA GLU A 105 17.79 11.45 0.64
C GLU A 105 17.15 11.84 -0.70
N GLU A 106 17.63 11.29 -1.81
CA GLU A 106 17.12 11.58 -3.15
C GLU A 106 15.75 10.92 -3.35
N GLU A 107 15.62 9.65 -3.00
CA GLU A 107 14.36 8.89 -3.02
C GLU A 107 13.32 9.52 -2.08
N THR A 108 13.76 9.96 -0.91
CA THR A 108 12.91 10.68 0.05
C THR A 108 12.39 11.98 -0.58
N ARG A 109 13.27 12.78 -1.19
CA ARG A 109 12.91 14.04 -1.86
C ARG A 109 11.99 13.80 -3.07
N ALA A 110 12.22 12.75 -3.84
CA ALA A 110 11.37 12.35 -4.95
C ALA A 110 9.95 11.98 -4.46
N THR A 111 9.87 11.24 -3.34
CA THR A 111 8.61 10.87 -2.71
C THR A 111 7.86 12.07 -2.17
N THR A 112 8.54 12.97 -1.45
CA THR A 112 7.95 14.23 -0.98
C THR A 112 7.37 15.02 -2.15
N ARG A 113 8.13 15.18 -3.23
CA ARG A 113 7.69 15.90 -4.44
C ARG A 113 6.48 15.22 -5.09
N PHE A 114 6.48 13.89 -5.17
CA PHE A 114 5.35 13.12 -5.67
C PHE A 114 4.10 13.38 -4.83
N VAL A 115 4.16 13.26 -3.50
CA VAL A 115 3.00 13.51 -2.64
C VAL A 115 2.52 14.97 -2.77
N THR A 116 3.43 15.95 -2.80
CA THR A 116 3.07 17.37 -2.98
C THR A 116 2.26 17.57 -4.25
N ASN A 117 2.80 17.10 -5.38
CA ASN A 117 2.18 17.27 -6.68
C ASN A 117 0.84 16.52 -6.78
N LEU A 118 0.71 15.38 -6.09
CA LEU A 118 -0.49 14.55 -6.12
C LEU A 118 -1.64 15.26 -5.41
N LEU A 119 -1.37 15.76 -4.21
CA LEU A 119 -2.35 16.49 -3.39
C LEU A 119 -2.73 17.82 -4.05
N GLN A 120 -1.77 18.56 -4.61
CA GLN A 120 -2.07 19.79 -5.38
C GLN A 120 -2.95 19.50 -6.59
N LEU A 121 -2.63 18.47 -7.38
CA LEU A 121 -3.43 18.10 -8.54
C LEU A 121 -4.86 17.70 -8.15
N ALA A 122 -5.01 16.90 -7.08
CA ALA A 122 -6.31 16.40 -6.64
C ALA A 122 -7.19 17.50 -6.01
N GLY A 123 -6.64 18.33 -5.12
CA GLY A 123 -7.43 19.27 -4.33
C GLY A 123 -7.44 20.72 -4.84
N GLN A 124 -6.37 21.18 -5.47
CA GLN A 124 -6.32 22.56 -5.97
C GLN A 124 -6.72 22.66 -7.44
N ASN A 125 -6.57 21.56 -8.20
CA ASN A 125 -6.91 21.46 -9.61
C ASN A 125 -6.50 22.73 -10.39
N PRO A 126 -5.20 23.10 -10.41
CA PRO A 126 -4.74 24.41 -10.92
C PRO A 126 -5.06 24.64 -12.41
N GLN A 127 -5.42 23.57 -13.13
CA GLN A 127 -5.75 23.58 -14.54
C GLN A 127 -7.27 23.62 -14.79
N ASN A 128 -8.11 23.71 -13.74
CA ASN A 128 -9.57 23.71 -13.82
C ASN A 128 -10.12 22.57 -14.70
N LEU A 129 -9.57 21.38 -14.52
CA LEU A 129 -9.98 20.18 -15.26
C LEU A 129 -11.33 19.67 -14.74
N SER A 130 -12.07 18.94 -15.58
CA SER A 130 -13.23 18.17 -15.12
C SER A 130 -12.79 17.06 -14.15
N SER A 131 -13.71 16.59 -13.30
CA SER A 131 -13.43 15.52 -12.32
C SER A 131 -12.78 14.29 -12.97
N ASP A 132 -13.35 13.78 -14.06
CA ASP A 132 -12.80 12.64 -14.82
C ASP A 132 -11.38 12.90 -15.35
N ALA A 133 -11.08 14.14 -15.73
CA ALA A 133 -9.77 14.53 -16.23
C ALA A 133 -8.75 14.63 -15.08
N VAL A 134 -9.16 15.10 -13.90
CA VAL A 134 -8.35 15.08 -12.67
C VAL A 134 -8.04 13.64 -12.28
N GLU A 135 -9.05 12.77 -12.14
CA GLU A 135 -8.87 11.35 -11.79
C GLU A 135 -7.92 10.65 -12.76
N LYS A 136 -8.11 10.88 -14.06
CA LYS A 136 -7.23 10.33 -15.11
C LYS A 136 -5.78 10.77 -14.94
N ARG A 137 -5.55 12.04 -14.58
CA ARG A 137 -4.20 12.61 -14.44
C ARG A 137 -3.54 12.20 -13.13
N VAL A 138 -4.32 12.10 -12.05
CA VAL A 138 -3.93 11.49 -10.77
C VAL A 138 -3.50 10.04 -11.00
N LEU A 139 -4.29 9.25 -11.72
CA LEU A 139 -3.93 7.87 -12.05
C LEU A 139 -2.61 7.80 -12.83
N TRP A 140 -2.42 8.62 -13.85
CA TRP A 140 -1.15 8.63 -14.60
C TRP A 140 0.05 8.98 -13.74
N MET A 141 -0.12 9.93 -12.82
CA MET A 141 0.95 10.33 -11.91
C MET A 141 1.30 9.20 -10.94
N ILE A 142 0.30 8.51 -10.38
CA ILE A 142 0.48 7.32 -9.54
C ILE A 142 1.22 6.22 -10.33
N LEU A 143 0.78 5.93 -11.55
CA LEU A 143 1.40 4.90 -12.38
C LEU A 143 2.85 5.24 -12.72
N ALA A 144 3.13 6.50 -13.10
CA ALA A 144 4.47 6.95 -13.43
C ALA A 144 5.45 6.79 -12.26
N PHE A 145 5.03 7.14 -11.04
CA PHE A 145 5.85 6.99 -9.84
C PHE A 145 6.07 5.52 -9.45
N ASN A 146 5.10 4.65 -9.73
CA ASN A 146 5.14 3.23 -9.36
C ASN A 146 5.62 2.31 -10.51
N MET A 147 6.23 2.84 -11.57
CA MET A 147 6.62 2.05 -12.73
C MET A 147 7.54 0.85 -12.42
N PRO A 148 8.56 0.95 -11.54
CA PRO A 148 9.39 -0.20 -11.18
C PRO A 148 8.54 -1.36 -10.67
N ARG A 149 7.67 -1.07 -9.69
CA ARG A 149 6.74 -2.05 -9.11
C ARG A 149 5.69 -2.57 -10.09
N ILE A 150 5.16 -1.70 -10.95
CA ILE A 150 4.18 -2.07 -11.98
C ILE A 150 4.78 -3.05 -12.99
N THR A 151 6.06 -2.87 -13.34
CA THR A 151 6.76 -3.77 -14.27
C THR A 151 6.78 -5.19 -13.73
N GLU A 152 7.12 -5.35 -12.45
CA GLU A 152 7.08 -6.66 -11.83
C GLU A 152 5.67 -7.25 -11.72
N TYR A 153 4.68 -6.42 -11.38
CA TYR A 153 3.29 -6.87 -11.32
C TYR A 153 2.75 -7.26 -12.69
N LYS A 154 3.24 -6.64 -13.78
CA LYS A 154 2.93 -7.04 -15.15
C LYS A 154 3.45 -8.45 -15.43
N ASP A 155 4.72 -8.69 -15.14
CA ASP A 155 5.38 -9.96 -15.48
C ASP A 155 4.80 -11.12 -14.66
N LYS A 156 4.47 -10.85 -13.39
CA LYS A 156 3.80 -11.81 -12.52
C LYS A 156 2.34 -12.05 -12.89
N LEU A 157 1.63 -11.02 -13.35
CA LEU A 157 0.27 -11.19 -13.88
C LEU A 157 0.29 -12.05 -15.15
N ASP A 158 1.21 -11.80 -16.09
CA ASP A 158 1.36 -12.63 -17.29
C ASP A 158 1.65 -14.09 -16.94
N LYS A 159 2.58 -14.33 -16.00
CA LYS A 159 2.88 -15.67 -15.51
C LYS A 159 1.65 -16.35 -14.89
N ALA A 160 0.91 -15.65 -14.02
CA ALA A 160 -0.28 -16.19 -13.38
C ALA A 160 -1.39 -16.51 -14.41
N LEU A 161 -1.56 -15.66 -15.42
CA LEU A 161 -2.50 -15.90 -16.53
C LEU A 161 -2.10 -17.14 -17.34
N GLY A 162 -0.80 -17.31 -17.64
CA GLY A 162 -0.29 -18.51 -18.30
C GLY A 162 -0.60 -19.79 -17.52
N LEU A 163 -0.29 -19.81 -16.22
CA LEU A 163 -0.57 -20.97 -15.36
C LEU A 163 -2.08 -21.26 -15.23
N CYS A 164 -2.94 -20.25 -15.22
CA CYS A 164 -4.39 -20.45 -15.19
C CYS A 164 -4.93 -21.02 -16.51
N LEU A 165 -4.32 -20.65 -17.65
CA LEU A 165 -4.63 -21.23 -18.96
C LEU A 165 -4.20 -22.71 -19.03
N GLU A 166 -3.00 -23.03 -18.53
CA GLU A 166 -2.52 -24.41 -18.43
C GLU A 166 -3.42 -25.27 -17.54
N ASP A 167 -3.83 -24.77 -16.35
CA ASP A 167 -4.79 -25.45 -15.48
C ASP A 167 -6.15 -25.64 -16.17
N HIS A 168 -6.60 -24.66 -16.95
CA HIS A 168 -7.85 -24.76 -17.72
C HIS A 168 -7.79 -25.88 -18.77
N GLU A 169 -6.70 -25.95 -19.54
CA GLU A 169 -6.49 -26.97 -20.58
C GLU A 169 -6.31 -28.37 -19.98
N TRP A 170 -5.52 -28.48 -18.92
CA TRP A 170 -5.29 -29.75 -18.23
C TRP A 170 -6.58 -30.33 -17.65
N ARG A 171 -7.48 -29.49 -17.12
CA ARG A 171 -8.80 -29.90 -16.63
C ARG A 171 -9.79 -30.25 -17.74
N GLN A 172 -9.41 -30.09 -19.01
CA GLN A 172 -10.31 -30.26 -20.16
C GLN A 172 -11.60 -29.46 -19.98
N SER A 173 -11.47 -28.26 -19.42
CA SER A 173 -12.62 -27.40 -19.14
C SER A 173 -13.21 -26.90 -20.46
N GLU A 174 -14.52 -27.08 -20.66
CA GLU A 174 -15.22 -26.62 -21.87
C GLU A 174 -15.60 -25.12 -21.84
N ASP A 175 -15.06 -24.36 -20.89
CA ASP A 175 -15.40 -22.94 -20.69
C ASP A 175 -14.54 -22.05 -21.60
N GLU A 176 -14.83 -22.13 -22.91
CA GLU A 176 -14.13 -21.37 -23.96
C GLU A 176 -14.24 -19.85 -23.77
N ALA A 177 -15.31 -19.38 -23.12
CA ALA A 177 -15.47 -17.97 -22.78
C ALA A 177 -14.41 -17.52 -21.77
N LEU A 178 -14.21 -18.29 -20.68
CA LEU A 178 -13.14 -18.04 -19.72
C LEU A 178 -11.76 -18.13 -20.37
N LYS A 179 -11.52 -19.12 -21.23
CA LYS A 179 -10.25 -19.26 -21.96
C LYS A 179 -9.95 -18.02 -22.81
N SER A 180 -10.94 -17.56 -23.58
CA SER A 180 -10.82 -16.35 -24.40
C SER A 180 -10.60 -15.08 -23.57
N GLU A 181 -11.30 -14.93 -22.44
CA GLU A 181 -11.08 -13.81 -21.52
C GLU A 181 -9.65 -13.79 -20.96
N LEU A 182 -9.14 -14.93 -20.52
CA LEU A 182 -7.77 -15.07 -20.00
C LEU A 182 -6.73 -14.76 -21.08
N GLN A 183 -6.90 -15.28 -22.30
CA GLN A 183 -6.03 -15.00 -23.44
C GLN A 183 -6.02 -13.51 -23.79
N LYS A 184 -7.20 -12.90 -23.89
CA LYS A 184 -7.34 -11.47 -24.19
C LYS A 184 -6.66 -10.60 -23.13
N LEU A 185 -6.74 -10.97 -21.86
CA LEU A 185 -6.07 -10.23 -20.79
C LEU A 185 -4.55 -10.41 -20.86
N ARG A 186 -4.09 -11.62 -21.17
CA ARG A 186 -2.66 -11.95 -21.32
C ARG A 186 -2.02 -11.20 -22.49
N GLU A 187 -2.68 -11.15 -23.65
CA GLU A 187 -2.24 -10.36 -24.82
C GLU A 187 -2.08 -8.86 -24.48
N LYS A 188 -2.83 -8.35 -23.51
CA LYS A 188 -2.72 -6.94 -23.09
C LYS A 188 -1.64 -6.72 -22.04
N CYS A 189 -1.02 -7.78 -21.54
CA CYS A 189 0.18 -7.72 -20.74
C CYS A 189 1.46 -7.66 -21.60
N SER A 190 1.38 -7.90 -22.92
CA SER A 190 2.55 -7.87 -23.82
C SER A 190 2.87 -6.46 -24.33
N PHE A 191 3.30 -5.58 -23.43
CA PHE A 191 3.84 -4.26 -23.78
C PHE A 191 5.17 -4.00 -23.08
N SER A 192 6.04 -3.20 -23.70
CA SER A 192 7.31 -2.80 -23.07
C SER A 192 7.07 -1.70 -22.06
N VAL A 193 7.61 -1.88 -20.86
CA VAL A 193 7.69 -0.82 -19.87
C VAL A 193 9.05 -0.14 -20.02
N ASN A 194 9.06 1.02 -20.67
CA ASN A 194 10.26 1.85 -20.73
C ASN A 194 10.32 2.72 -19.46
N ASN A 195 11.54 2.96 -18.94
CA ASN A 195 11.77 3.84 -17.80
C ASN A 195 11.30 5.27 -18.15
N ILE A 196 10.16 5.66 -17.59
CA ILE A 196 9.66 7.03 -17.70
C ILE A 196 10.50 7.87 -16.74
N ARG A 197 11.27 8.83 -17.25
CA ARG A 197 11.93 9.82 -16.40
C ARG A 197 10.87 10.70 -15.75
N GLU A 198 10.90 10.76 -14.41
CA GLU A 198 9.77 11.12 -13.54
C GLU A 198 9.19 12.55 -13.67
N GLN A 199 9.78 13.48 -14.43
CA GLN A 199 9.46 14.90 -14.20
C GLN A 199 9.15 15.79 -15.40
N GLU A 200 9.53 15.44 -16.62
CA GLU A 200 9.31 16.36 -17.75
C GLU A 200 8.01 16.09 -18.52
N GLU A 201 7.44 14.88 -18.43
CA GLU A 201 6.35 14.48 -19.32
C GLU A 201 4.94 14.68 -18.75
N ILE A 202 4.75 14.89 -17.44
CA ILE A 202 3.40 15.09 -16.87
C ILE A 202 2.80 16.44 -17.33
N LYS A 203 3.61 17.40 -17.80
CA LYS A 203 3.11 18.64 -18.44
C LYS A 203 2.49 18.40 -19.82
N CYS A 204 2.77 17.29 -20.49
CA CYS A 204 2.22 17.00 -21.81
C CYS A 204 0.73 16.63 -21.73
N LYS A 205 -0.05 17.06 -22.72
CA LYS A 205 -1.47 16.68 -22.89
C LYS A 205 -1.65 15.16 -23.14
N SER A 206 -0.57 14.48 -23.51
CA SER A 206 -0.54 13.05 -23.84
C SER A 206 0.51 12.34 -22.99
N PRO A 207 0.17 11.21 -22.35
CA PRO A 207 1.12 10.45 -21.55
C PRO A 207 2.03 9.62 -22.48
N PRO A 208 3.22 9.20 -22.01
CA PRO A 208 4.03 8.20 -22.69
C PRO A 208 3.25 6.91 -22.98
N PHE A 209 3.67 6.20 -24.02
CA PHE A 209 2.97 5.02 -24.54
C PHE A 209 2.73 3.95 -23.47
N SER A 210 3.72 3.70 -22.61
CA SER A 210 3.63 2.73 -21.50
C SER A 210 2.53 3.05 -20.49
N LEU A 211 2.30 4.33 -20.15
CA LEU A 211 1.19 4.71 -19.26
C LEU A 211 -0.18 4.51 -19.92
N ARG A 212 -0.27 4.70 -21.24
CA ARG A 212 -1.50 4.45 -21.99
C ARG A 212 -1.85 2.96 -21.97
N ASP A 213 -0.85 2.09 -22.11
CA ASP A 213 -1.01 0.64 -22.00
C ASP A 213 -1.35 0.19 -20.58
N CYS A 214 -0.64 0.69 -19.54
CA CYS A 214 -0.98 0.44 -18.15
C CYS A 214 -2.44 0.82 -17.85
N LYS A 215 -2.88 2.01 -18.28
CA LYS A 215 -4.27 2.44 -18.13
C LYS A 215 -5.24 1.52 -18.86
N ARG A 216 -4.93 1.10 -20.08
CA ARG A 216 -5.76 0.18 -20.87
C ARG A 216 -5.91 -1.16 -20.16
N LEU A 217 -4.83 -1.72 -19.65
CA LEU A 217 -4.83 -2.96 -18.88
C LEU A 217 -5.67 -2.84 -17.61
N ILE A 218 -5.48 -1.78 -16.82
CA ILE A 218 -6.28 -1.49 -15.62
C ILE A 218 -7.77 -1.40 -15.93
N ASN A 219 -8.15 -0.75 -17.03
CA ASN A 219 -9.56 -0.65 -17.43
C ASN A 219 -10.14 -2.01 -17.80
N LEU A 220 -9.37 -2.87 -18.46
CA LEU A 220 -9.80 -4.24 -18.77
C LEU A 220 -9.99 -5.07 -17.49
N ILE A 221 -9.04 -4.97 -16.55
CA ILE A 221 -9.14 -5.64 -15.24
C ILE A 221 -10.37 -5.15 -14.47
N HIS A 222 -10.59 -3.84 -14.44
CA HIS A 222 -11.75 -3.24 -13.79
C HIS A 222 -13.07 -3.77 -14.37
N ASN A 223 -13.19 -3.83 -15.69
CA ASN A 223 -14.37 -4.35 -16.36
C ASN A 223 -14.57 -5.85 -16.07
N ALA A 224 -13.50 -6.64 -16.08
CA ALA A 224 -13.54 -8.06 -15.72
C ALA A 224 -14.02 -8.27 -14.26
N GLN A 225 -13.61 -7.39 -13.35
CA GLN A 225 -14.03 -7.44 -11.95
C GLN A 225 -15.44 -6.89 -11.71
N LEU A 226 -15.92 -5.94 -12.50
CA LEU A 226 -17.29 -5.42 -12.37
C LEU A 226 -18.32 -6.35 -12.99
N ALA A 227 -18.10 -6.79 -14.23
CA ALA A 227 -19.11 -7.45 -15.06
C ALA A 227 -19.41 -8.93 -14.69
N MET A 228 -18.99 -9.39 -13.50
CA MET A 228 -19.16 -10.78 -13.07
C MET A 228 -18.68 -11.78 -14.13
N THR A 229 -17.57 -11.45 -14.81
CA THR A 229 -17.09 -12.24 -15.95
C THR A 229 -16.63 -13.63 -15.52
N GLY A 230 -16.36 -14.49 -16.50
CA GLY A 230 -15.84 -15.83 -16.26
C GLY A 230 -14.64 -15.81 -15.30
N ILE A 231 -13.73 -14.84 -15.47
CA ILE A 231 -12.57 -14.64 -14.60
C ILE A 231 -12.97 -14.42 -13.13
N LYS A 232 -13.90 -13.51 -12.83
CA LYS A 232 -14.29 -13.24 -11.42
C LYS A 232 -14.94 -14.45 -10.76
N LYS A 233 -15.77 -15.18 -11.51
CA LYS A 233 -16.40 -16.42 -11.04
C LYS A 233 -15.34 -17.49 -10.79
N ALA A 234 -14.45 -17.72 -11.77
CA ALA A 234 -13.38 -18.71 -11.69
C ALA A 234 -12.40 -18.42 -10.54
N VAL A 235 -12.00 -17.16 -10.35
CA VAL A 235 -11.17 -16.76 -9.21
C VAL A 235 -11.88 -17.05 -7.89
N ARG A 236 -13.17 -16.73 -7.75
CA ARG A 236 -13.91 -17.00 -6.50
C ARG A 236 -14.04 -18.50 -6.20
N THR A 237 -14.26 -19.33 -7.22
CA THR A 237 -14.47 -20.77 -7.02
C THR A 237 -13.16 -21.54 -6.90
N LYS A 238 -12.18 -21.27 -7.77
CA LYS A 238 -10.93 -22.03 -7.87
C LYS A 238 -9.87 -21.57 -6.86
N ALA A 239 -9.87 -20.30 -6.45
CA ALA A 239 -8.97 -19.84 -5.37
C ALA A 239 -9.41 -20.32 -3.97
N ARG A 240 -10.64 -20.83 -3.81
CA ARG A 240 -11.18 -21.37 -2.55
C ARG A 240 -11.17 -22.92 -2.51
N GLY A 241 -10.66 -23.57 -3.54
CA GLY A 241 -10.64 -25.04 -3.62
C GLY A 241 -9.73 -25.66 -2.55
N SER A 242 -10.19 -26.74 -1.91
CA SER A 242 -9.46 -27.49 -0.87
C SER A 242 -8.23 -28.24 -1.38
N GLU A 243 -8.00 -28.29 -2.69
CA GLU A 243 -6.77 -28.82 -3.27
C GLU A 243 -5.65 -27.78 -3.15
N PHE A 244 -5.00 -27.76 -1.98
CA PHE A 244 -4.00 -26.79 -1.53
C PHE A 244 -2.84 -26.50 -2.52
N LEU A 245 -2.49 -27.47 -3.38
CA LEU A 245 -1.43 -27.31 -4.40
C LEU A 245 -1.93 -26.72 -5.73
N ARG A 246 -3.26 -26.67 -5.95
CA ARG A 246 -3.88 -26.41 -7.25
C ARG A 246 -4.65 -25.09 -7.31
N SER A 247 -4.96 -24.48 -6.16
CA SER A 247 -5.51 -23.12 -6.08
C SER A 247 -4.46 -22.03 -6.29
N GLY A 248 -3.16 -22.37 -6.17
CA GLY A 248 -2.03 -21.44 -6.25
C GLY A 248 -2.06 -20.47 -7.43
N PRO A 249 -2.20 -20.94 -8.69
CA PRO A 249 -2.27 -20.05 -9.86
C PRO A 249 -3.44 -19.05 -9.80
N TRP A 250 -4.60 -19.51 -9.35
CA TRP A 250 -5.81 -18.68 -9.23
C TRP A 250 -5.73 -17.69 -8.07
N CYS A 251 -5.04 -18.05 -6.98
CA CYS A 251 -4.71 -17.16 -5.87
C CYS A 251 -3.74 -16.05 -6.31
N GLU A 252 -2.67 -16.39 -7.03
CA GLU A 252 -1.74 -15.42 -7.60
C GLU A 252 -2.45 -14.51 -8.61
N LEU A 253 -3.31 -15.06 -9.47
CA LEU A 253 -4.12 -14.27 -10.39
C LEU A 253 -5.02 -13.28 -9.65
N LYS A 254 -5.75 -13.74 -8.62
CA LYS A 254 -6.56 -12.87 -7.74
C LYS A 254 -5.71 -11.74 -7.17
N HIS A 255 -4.54 -12.07 -6.64
CA HIS A 255 -3.63 -11.12 -6.02
C HIS A 255 -3.18 -10.04 -7.01
N TYR A 256 -2.63 -10.41 -8.17
CA TYR A 256 -2.15 -9.40 -9.12
C TYR A 256 -3.28 -8.60 -9.77
N LEU A 257 -4.45 -9.20 -10.05
CA LEU A 257 -5.63 -8.44 -10.49
C LEU A 257 -6.01 -7.37 -9.45
N GLY A 258 -6.00 -7.73 -8.15
CA GLY A 258 -6.24 -6.80 -7.05
C GLY A 258 -5.19 -5.68 -6.98
N ARG A 259 -3.89 -6.01 -7.10
CA ARG A 259 -2.79 -5.03 -7.08
C ARG A 259 -2.93 -4.02 -8.22
N TRP A 260 -3.22 -4.46 -9.44
CA TRP A 260 -3.45 -3.56 -10.58
C TRP A 260 -4.69 -2.68 -10.42
N HIS A 261 -5.81 -3.27 -10.03
CA HIS A 261 -7.06 -2.53 -9.83
C HIS A 261 -6.96 -1.47 -8.74
N SER A 262 -6.20 -1.77 -7.68
CA SER A 262 -6.07 -0.89 -6.52
C SER A 262 -5.47 0.48 -6.82
N TYR A 263 -4.66 0.64 -7.88
CA TYR A 263 -4.16 1.95 -8.31
C TYR A 263 -5.27 2.84 -8.89
N ARG A 264 -6.21 2.26 -9.65
CA ARG A 264 -7.39 2.99 -10.12
C ARG A 264 -8.26 3.41 -8.96
N GLN A 265 -8.49 2.51 -8.01
CA GLN A 265 -9.24 2.83 -6.81
C GLN A 265 -8.57 3.94 -5.99
N ALA A 266 -7.25 3.90 -5.85
CA ALA A 266 -6.51 4.95 -5.16
C ALA A 266 -6.73 6.31 -5.83
N ALA A 267 -6.60 6.37 -7.16
CA ALA A 267 -6.80 7.62 -7.91
C ALA A 267 -8.21 8.20 -7.71
N SER A 268 -9.25 7.37 -7.88
CA SER A 268 -10.64 7.77 -7.69
C SER A 268 -10.89 8.22 -6.25
N PHE A 269 -10.46 7.42 -5.27
CA PHE A 269 -10.66 7.71 -3.85
C PHE A 269 -9.98 9.01 -3.41
N ILE A 270 -8.76 9.29 -3.89
CA ILE A 270 -8.04 10.53 -3.57
C ILE A 270 -8.78 11.76 -4.12
N VAL A 271 -9.34 11.67 -5.33
CA VAL A 271 -10.13 12.78 -5.92
C VAL A 271 -11.46 12.98 -5.20
N CYS A 272 -12.17 11.90 -4.85
CA CYS A 272 -13.37 11.97 -4.02
C CYS A 272 -13.08 12.60 -2.65
N ALA A 273 -12.01 12.16 -1.99
CA ALA A 273 -11.58 12.71 -0.70
C ALA A 273 -11.21 14.19 -0.79
N ALA A 274 -10.59 14.63 -1.89
CA ALA A 274 -10.28 16.04 -2.11
C ALA A 274 -11.52 16.90 -2.29
N THR A 275 -12.59 16.34 -2.86
CA THR A 275 -13.88 17.00 -3.00
C THR A 275 -14.63 17.04 -1.66
N ALA A 276 -14.58 15.94 -0.89
CA ALA A 276 -15.25 15.82 0.40
C ALA A 276 -14.58 16.65 1.52
N TRP A 277 -13.24 16.71 1.52
CA TRP A 277 -12.44 17.38 2.54
C TRP A 277 -11.45 18.37 1.93
N PRO A 278 -11.93 19.46 1.31
CA PRO A 278 -11.06 20.41 0.59
C PRO A 278 -9.97 21.01 1.50
N LEU A 279 -10.28 21.21 2.79
CA LEU A 279 -9.34 21.72 3.78
C LEU A 279 -8.13 20.79 4.01
N LEU A 280 -8.26 19.48 3.78
CA LEU A 280 -7.12 18.54 3.87
C LEU A 280 -6.09 18.76 2.75
N PHE A 281 -6.47 19.45 1.67
CA PHE A 281 -5.66 19.65 0.48
C PHE A 281 -5.24 21.12 0.27
N GLN A 282 -5.52 21.98 1.27
CA GLN A 282 -5.15 23.39 1.30
C GLN A 282 -4.06 23.62 2.34
N ASP A 283 -3.09 24.48 2.00
CA ASP A 283 -2.00 24.92 2.89
C ASP A 283 -1.28 23.80 3.65
N PHE A 284 -1.26 22.60 3.06
CA PHE A 284 -0.71 21.42 3.70
C PHE A 284 0.82 21.43 3.68
N THR A 285 1.40 20.71 4.61
CA THR A 285 2.84 20.44 4.64
C THR A 285 3.12 18.95 4.53
N ILE A 286 4.29 18.60 3.99
CA ILE A 286 4.75 17.21 3.90
C ILE A 286 6.05 17.08 4.68
N THR A 287 6.07 16.12 5.61
CA THR A 287 7.24 15.79 6.42
C THR A 287 7.61 14.34 6.17
N SER A 288 8.87 14.11 5.76
CA SER A 288 9.43 12.76 5.77
C SER A 288 10.14 12.50 7.07
N LEU A 289 9.91 11.34 7.66
CA LEU A 289 10.73 10.83 8.75
C LEU A 289 11.90 10.02 8.16
N PRO A 290 13.14 10.21 8.68
CA PRO A 290 14.27 9.43 8.25
C PRO A 290 14.09 7.95 8.61
N SER A 291 14.60 7.06 7.75
CA SER A 291 14.65 5.63 8.04
C SER A 291 15.39 5.35 9.35
N SER A 292 14.88 4.40 10.13
CA SER A 292 15.56 3.97 11.35
C SER A 292 16.91 3.35 11.03
N THR A 293 17.94 3.64 11.82
CA THR A 293 19.21 2.93 11.74
C THR A 293 19.05 1.51 12.27
N ARG A 294 19.83 0.57 11.71
CA ARG A 294 19.77 -0.83 12.16
C ARG A 294 20.29 -0.91 13.60
N ILE A 295 19.42 -1.29 14.52
CA ILE A 295 19.79 -1.56 15.91
C ILE A 295 20.16 -3.04 16.03
N SER A 296 21.12 -3.37 16.92
CA SER A 296 21.43 -4.76 17.26
C SER A 296 20.20 -5.47 17.82
N LYS A 297 20.10 -6.80 17.57
CA LYS A 297 19.04 -7.64 18.11
C LYS A 297 18.97 -7.45 19.65
N PRO A 298 17.86 -6.96 20.22
CA PRO A 298 17.76 -6.70 21.66
C PRO A 298 17.78 -7.97 22.52
N ILE A 299 17.47 -9.12 21.91
CA ILE A 299 17.48 -10.43 22.57
C ILE A 299 18.87 -11.07 22.41
N VAL A 300 19.62 -11.10 23.51
CA VAL A 300 20.98 -11.69 23.59
C VAL A 300 20.93 -13.20 23.78
N GLN A 301 19.83 -13.74 24.30
CA GLN A 301 19.65 -15.13 24.71
C GLN A 301 19.03 -16.02 23.60
N SER A 302 19.54 -17.24 23.45
CA SER A 302 19.12 -18.22 22.42
C SER A 302 17.99 -19.16 22.85
N ASP A 303 17.59 -19.12 24.12
CA ASP A 303 16.63 -20.02 24.78
C ASP A 303 15.22 -19.41 24.94
N LEU A 304 14.95 -18.28 24.29
CA LEU A 304 13.65 -17.62 24.32
C LEU A 304 12.56 -18.50 23.66
N THR A 305 11.55 -18.89 24.44
CA THR A 305 10.42 -19.71 23.96
C THR A 305 9.18 -18.85 23.70
N ALA A 306 8.26 -19.35 22.87
CA ALA A 306 6.98 -18.68 22.60
C ALA A 306 6.16 -18.43 23.89
N ILE A 307 6.18 -19.39 24.82
CA ILE A 307 5.49 -19.27 26.12
C ILE A 307 6.09 -18.12 26.93
N ALA A 308 7.42 -18.01 26.97
CA ALA A 308 8.09 -16.93 27.68
C ALA A 308 7.74 -15.56 27.10
N ILE A 309 7.68 -15.43 25.76
CA ILE A 309 7.28 -14.20 25.07
C ILE A 309 5.86 -13.78 25.48
N VAL A 310 4.89 -14.71 25.43
CA VAL A 310 3.50 -14.42 25.81
C VAL A 310 3.40 -13.97 27.27
N GLN A 311 4.10 -14.64 28.18
CA GLN A 311 4.15 -14.26 29.59
C GLN A 311 4.74 -12.86 29.80
N HIS A 312 5.79 -12.50 29.04
CA HIS A 312 6.37 -11.16 29.10
C HIS A 312 5.41 -10.09 28.57
N MET A 313 4.66 -10.38 27.50
CA MET A 313 3.63 -9.48 26.96
C MET A 313 2.51 -9.22 27.97
N GLU A 314 1.98 -10.27 28.61
CA GLU A 314 0.94 -10.15 29.65
C GLU A 314 1.44 -9.35 30.87
N ALA A 315 2.69 -9.57 31.29
CA ALA A 315 3.29 -8.82 32.39
C ALA A 315 3.50 -7.34 32.05
N PHE A 316 3.86 -7.05 30.79
CA PHE A 316 4.00 -5.69 30.29
C PHE A 316 2.66 -4.96 30.22
N GLU A 317 1.61 -5.61 29.72
CA GLU A 317 0.25 -5.05 29.70
C GLU A 317 -0.20 -4.67 31.12
N LYS A 318 -0.01 -5.53 32.11
CA LYS A 318 -0.32 -5.24 33.51
C LYS A 318 0.46 -4.02 34.05
N ARG A 319 1.73 -3.85 33.68
CA ARG A 319 2.55 -2.67 34.04
C ARG A 319 2.03 -1.39 33.39
N ILE A 320 1.67 -1.45 32.11
CA ILE A 320 1.07 -0.32 31.40
C ILE A 320 -0.26 0.05 32.05
N SER A 321 -1.17 -0.90 32.23
CA SER A 321 -2.47 -0.63 32.86
C SER A 321 -2.33 -0.01 34.25
N ALA A 322 -1.36 -0.47 35.06
CA ALA A 322 -1.06 0.12 36.36
C ALA A 322 -0.47 1.55 36.26
N GLY A 323 0.41 1.80 35.29
CA GLY A 323 0.99 3.13 35.04
C GLY A 323 -0.03 4.16 34.54
N TRP A 324 -0.96 3.75 33.66
CA TRP A 324 -2.05 4.60 33.18
C TRP A 324 -3.07 4.93 34.28
N VAL A 325 -3.32 4.01 35.21
CA VAL A 325 -4.10 4.27 36.43
C VAL A 325 -3.39 5.31 37.31
N SER A 326 -2.06 5.21 37.47
CA SER A 326 -1.28 6.17 38.27
C SER A 326 -1.23 7.57 37.65
N ILE A 327 -1.14 7.69 36.32
CA ILE A 327 -1.16 8.98 35.59
C ILE A 327 -2.56 9.64 35.63
N ARG A 328 -3.64 8.84 35.61
CA ARG A 328 -5.00 9.37 35.83
C ARG A 328 -5.20 9.88 37.26
N LEU A 329 -4.66 9.19 38.27
CA LEU A 329 -4.76 9.61 39.67
C LEU A 329 -3.96 10.88 39.98
N SER A 330 -2.78 11.07 39.36
CA SER A 330 -1.98 12.29 39.56
C SER A 330 -2.57 13.53 38.90
N LYS A 331 -3.42 13.39 37.87
CA LYS A 331 -4.13 14.51 37.22
C LYS A 331 -5.45 14.89 37.89
N PHE A 332 -5.91 14.12 38.89
CA PHE A 332 -7.11 14.44 39.66
C PHE A 332 -6.81 15.06 41.04
N ASN A 333 -5.54 15.08 41.47
CA ASN A 333 -5.10 15.60 42.77
C ASN A 333 -4.13 16.80 42.63
N SER A 334 -4.14 17.52 41.51
CA SER A 334 -3.36 18.76 41.31
C SER A 334 -4.28 19.93 40.99
#